data_AF-S7QPD2-F1
#
_entry.id   AF-S7QPD2-F1
#
_cell.length_a   1.000
_cell.length_b   1.000
_cell.length_c   1.000
_cell.angle_alpha   90.00
_cell.angle_beta   90.00
_cell.angle_gamma   90.00
#
_symmetry.space_group_name_H-M   'P 1'
#
loop_
_entity.id
_entity.type
_entity.pdbx_description
1 polymer ?
#
loop_
_entity_poly.entity_id
_entity_poly.type
_entity_poly.pdbx_seq_one_letter_code
_entity_poly.pdbx_strand_id
1 'polypeptide(L)'
;PLWCRLPNDTVDYVYEPGDIPPAEILLDDAARCCCGNSPAQGEISTYSRVFTVYGLRKAHECRIEVSDCPSCHHRFRQVGPDCGSIGVFNWNNVVGFTHELLNQYTNVFTTSPTPFASFVVATRRLYTAARSPVPFCTPKMFTSAWFAFTSLQPLDSGMECPTCGKHPEIVIADGVSIGYSSAKFVQGLRPPTLIQKTSPKNSMVRN
;
A
#
# COMPACT_ATOMS: atom_id res chain seq x y z
N PRO A 1 -0.90 9.96 3.88
CA PRO A 1 -0.90 10.30 5.32
C PRO A 1 -0.45 11.75 5.48
N LEU A 2 -0.80 12.46 6.55
CA LEU A 2 -0.34 13.84 6.74
C LEU A 2 1.18 13.97 6.68
N TRP A 3 1.91 13.02 7.25
CA TRP A 3 3.38 13.02 7.27
C TRP A 3 4.05 12.81 5.90
N CYS A 4 3.31 12.38 4.88
CA CYS A 4 3.83 12.15 3.53
C CYS A 4 3.19 13.06 2.47
N ARG A 5 2.48 14.13 2.88
CA ARG A 5 1.93 15.11 1.94
C ARG A 5 3.02 16.07 1.46
N LEU A 6 2.91 16.53 0.22
CA LEU A 6 3.76 17.61 -0.28
C LEU A 6 3.32 18.95 0.34
N PRO A 7 4.25 19.92 0.48
CA PRO A 7 3.90 21.27 0.92
C PRO A 7 2.85 21.98 0.05
N ASN A 8 2.75 21.58 -1.23
CA ASN A 8 1.82 22.15 -2.20
C ASN A 8 0.54 21.31 -2.37
N ASP A 9 0.36 20.27 -1.55
CA ASP A 9 -0.80 19.40 -1.62
C ASP A 9 -2.01 20.14 -1.02
N THR A 10 -2.80 20.80 -1.86
CA THR A 10 -3.96 21.62 -1.45
C THR A 10 -5.19 20.80 -1.09
N VAL A 11 -5.14 19.49 -1.30
CA VAL A 11 -6.27 18.60 -1.04
C VAL A 11 -6.19 18.10 0.39
N ASP A 12 -7.07 18.65 1.23
CA ASP A 12 -7.36 18.04 2.51
C ASP A 12 -8.17 16.77 2.30
N TYR A 13 -7.45 15.65 2.12
CA TYR A 13 -8.03 14.32 2.31
C TYR A 13 -8.38 14.15 3.79
N VAL A 14 -9.46 14.80 4.25
CA VAL A 14 -10.07 14.53 5.55
C VAL A 14 -10.81 13.22 5.41
N TYR A 15 -10.09 12.13 5.63
CA TYR A 15 -10.73 10.84 5.86
C TYR A 15 -11.14 10.79 7.32
N GLU A 16 -12.42 11.06 7.58
CA GLU A 16 -13.08 10.51 8.76
C GLU A 16 -13.02 8.98 8.58
N PRO A 17 -12.47 8.20 9.53
CA PRO A 17 -12.53 6.75 9.50
C PRO A 17 -13.98 6.27 9.68
N GLY A 18 -14.81 6.52 8.66
CA GLY A 18 -16.10 5.89 8.48
C GLY A 18 -15.84 4.43 8.20
N ASP A 19 -16.03 3.60 9.23
CA ASP A 19 -15.75 2.17 9.32
C ASP A 19 -16.35 1.28 8.21
N ILE A 20 -17.09 1.84 7.24
CA ILE A 20 -17.89 1.13 6.23
C ILE A 20 -18.02 2.00 4.96
N PRO A 21 -17.61 1.50 3.77
CA PRO A 21 -17.91 2.18 2.50
C PRO A 21 -19.43 2.22 2.22
N PRO A 22 -19.91 3.16 1.39
CA PRO A 22 -21.31 3.20 0.96
C PRO A 22 -21.75 1.85 0.37
N ALA A 23 -23.03 1.51 0.52
CA ALA A 23 -23.59 0.28 -0.04
C ALA A 23 -23.46 0.22 -1.57
N GLU A 24 -23.53 1.38 -2.23
CA GLU A 24 -23.31 1.54 -3.67
C GLU A 24 -22.45 2.78 -3.93
N ILE A 25 -21.42 2.60 -4.78
CA ILE A 25 -20.47 3.63 -5.18
C ILE A 25 -20.75 3.95 -6.65
N LEU A 26 -21.21 5.16 -6.92
CA LEU A 26 -21.58 5.63 -8.26
C LEU A 26 -20.37 6.17 -9.01
N LEU A 27 -20.49 6.28 -10.35
CA LEU A 27 -19.49 6.98 -11.15
C LEU A 27 -19.43 8.45 -10.74
N ASP A 28 -18.20 8.96 -10.60
CA ASP A 28 -17.92 10.36 -10.27
C ASP A 28 -17.37 11.10 -11.51
N ASP A 29 -17.23 12.42 -11.41
CA ASP A 29 -16.63 13.24 -12.48
C ASP A 29 -15.15 12.88 -12.73
N ALA A 30 -14.52 12.17 -11.80
CA ALA A 30 -13.16 11.64 -11.90
C ALA A 30 -13.10 10.25 -12.56
N ALA A 31 -14.25 9.66 -12.91
CA ALA A 31 -14.32 8.29 -13.39
C ALA A 31 -13.56 8.13 -14.70
N ARG A 32 -12.63 7.17 -14.72
CA ARG A 32 -11.71 6.95 -15.83
C ARG A 32 -11.43 5.48 -16.04
N CYS A 33 -11.16 5.13 -17.28
CA CYS A 33 -10.50 3.88 -17.63
C CYS A 33 -8.98 4.03 -17.49
N CYS A 34 -8.26 2.93 -17.35
CA CYS A 34 -6.79 2.91 -17.35
C CYS A 34 -6.14 3.49 -18.63
N CYS A 35 -6.87 3.55 -19.75
CA CYS A 35 -6.39 4.26 -20.96
C CYS A 35 -6.52 5.79 -20.89
N GLY A 36 -7.10 6.33 -19.82
CA GLY A 36 -7.32 7.76 -19.63
C GLY A 36 -8.70 8.25 -20.08
N ASN A 37 -9.47 7.46 -20.82
CA ASN A 37 -10.81 7.86 -21.23
C ASN A 37 -11.76 7.96 -20.04
N SER A 38 -12.50 9.06 -20.01
CA SER A 38 -13.66 9.27 -19.15
C SER A 38 -14.95 8.87 -19.89
N PRO A 39 -16.04 8.60 -19.16
CA PRO A 39 -17.33 8.39 -19.80
C PRO A 39 -17.77 9.70 -20.47
N ALA A 40 -18.09 9.67 -21.77
CA ALA A 40 -18.69 10.81 -22.44
C ALA A 40 -20.06 11.08 -21.81
N GLN A 41 -20.30 12.31 -21.37
CA GLN A 41 -21.57 12.74 -20.77
C GLN A 41 -22.72 12.44 -21.76
N GLY A 42 -23.54 11.42 -21.47
CA GLY A 42 -24.87 11.28 -22.06
C GLY A 42 -25.31 9.92 -22.61
N GLU A 43 -24.42 8.97 -22.95
CA GLU A 43 -24.86 7.77 -23.70
C GLU A 43 -24.14 6.46 -23.36
N ILE A 44 -23.65 6.31 -22.12
CA ILE A 44 -22.97 5.06 -21.74
C ILE A 44 -23.87 4.24 -20.83
N SER A 45 -24.18 3.00 -21.25
CA SER A 45 -24.87 2.05 -20.38
C SER A 45 -23.98 1.73 -19.18
N THR A 46 -24.37 2.21 -18.01
CA THR A 46 -23.73 1.83 -16.76
C THR A 46 -24.37 0.56 -16.22
N TYR A 47 -23.60 -0.19 -15.45
CA TYR A 47 -24.11 -1.33 -14.71
C TYR A 47 -23.38 -1.47 -13.39
N SER A 48 -24.09 -2.05 -12.44
CA SER A 48 -23.63 -2.18 -11.08
C SER A 48 -23.03 -3.58 -10.86
N ARG A 49 -21.84 -3.64 -10.26
CA ARG A 49 -21.05 -4.86 -10.03
C ARG A 49 -20.70 -5.02 -8.56
N VAL A 50 -20.50 -6.26 -8.10
CA VAL A 50 -20.00 -6.54 -6.75
C VAL A 50 -18.58 -6.01 -6.58
N PHE A 51 -18.35 -5.28 -5.49
CA PHE A 51 -17.09 -4.65 -5.16
C PHE A 51 -16.69 -4.97 -3.72
N THR A 52 -15.53 -5.60 -3.56
CA THR A 52 -14.99 -5.96 -2.25
C THR A 52 -13.95 -4.93 -1.82
N VAL A 53 -14.23 -4.21 -0.74
CA VAL A 53 -13.31 -3.22 -0.16
C VAL A 53 -12.59 -3.83 1.03
N TYR A 54 -11.27 -3.96 0.95
CA TYR A 54 -10.42 -4.41 2.05
C TYR A 54 -10.08 -3.25 3.00
N GLY A 55 -10.58 -3.33 4.24
CA GLY A 55 -10.26 -2.44 5.35
C GLY A 55 -9.11 -2.98 6.22
N LEU A 56 -8.75 -2.24 7.28
CA LEU A 56 -7.71 -2.68 8.21
C LEU A 56 -8.15 -3.89 9.07
N ARG A 57 -9.42 -3.93 9.48
CA ARG A 57 -9.96 -4.95 10.40
C ARG A 57 -10.91 -5.93 9.74
N LYS A 58 -11.60 -5.52 8.68
CA LYS A 58 -12.62 -6.31 7.98
C LYS A 58 -12.72 -5.87 6.53
N ALA A 59 -13.24 -6.76 5.70
CA ALA A 59 -13.64 -6.43 4.34
C ALA A 59 -15.14 -6.16 4.26
N HIS A 60 -15.51 -5.34 3.29
CA HIS A 60 -16.88 -4.90 3.05
C HIS A 60 -17.27 -5.26 1.62
N GLU A 61 -18.44 -5.86 1.46
CA GLU A 61 -19.04 -6.04 0.15
C GLU A 61 -20.01 -4.89 -0.10
N CYS A 62 -19.83 -4.22 -1.22
CA CYS A 62 -20.68 -3.15 -1.71
C CYS A 62 -20.84 -3.30 -3.21
N ARG A 63 -21.56 -2.37 -3.84
CA ARG A 63 -21.74 -2.33 -5.28
C ARG A 63 -20.97 -1.13 -5.85
N ILE A 64 -20.42 -1.29 -7.05
CA ILE A 64 -19.75 -0.22 -7.79
C ILE A 64 -20.39 -0.08 -9.16
N GLU A 65 -20.70 1.15 -9.55
CA GLU A 65 -21.14 1.49 -10.89
C GLU A 65 -19.94 1.54 -11.82
N VAL A 66 -20.05 0.84 -12.95
CA VAL A 66 -19.02 0.82 -13.99
C VAL A 66 -19.65 0.99 -15.35
N SER A 67 -18.82 1.36 -16.31
CA SER A 67 -19.22 1.39 -17.71
C SER A 67 -18.15 0.76 -18.60
N ASP A 68 -18.55 0.25 -19.76
CA ASP A 68 -17.58 -0.27 -20.71
C ASP A 68 -16.77 0.88 -21.33
N CYS A 69 -15.46 0.66 -21.50
CA CYS A 69 -14.59 1.66 -22.10
C CYS A 69 -14.78 1.69 -23.62
N PRO A 70 -15.10 2.87 -24.22
CA PRO A 70 -15.36 2.99 -25.65
C PRO A 70 -14.12 2.82 -26.53
N SER A 71 -12.90 2.79 -25.97
CA SER A 71 -11.68 2.60 -26.76
C SER A 71 -10.94 1.29 -26.48
N CYS A 72 -11.04 0.75 -25.26
CA CYS A 72 -10.32 -0.50 -24.95
C CYS A 72 -11.10 -1.76 -25.35
N HIS A 73 -12.43 -1.68 -25.49
CA HIS A 73 -13.32 -2.79 -25.84
C HIS A 73 -12.96 -4.14 -25.20
N HIS A 74 -12.58 -4.15 -23.92
CA HIS A 74 -12.16 -5.36 -23.20
C HIS A 74 -12.85 -5.43 -21.84
N ARG A 75 -13.33 -6.63 -21.46
CA ARG A 75 -14.02 -6.87 -20.17
C ARG A 75 -13.24 -6.50 -18.89
N PHE A 76 -11.94 -6.28 -19.02
CA PHE A 76 -11.03 -5.91 -17.92
C PHE A 76 -10.66 -4.42 -17.96
N ARG A 77 -11.18 -3.69 -18.95
CA ARG A 77 -10.92 -2.27 -19.18
C ARG A 77 -12.26 -1.56 -19.17
N GLN A 78 -12.67 -1.23 -17.97
CA GLN A 78 -13.90 -0.52 -17.68
C GLN A 78 -13.55 0.84 -17.11
N VAL A 79 -14.48 1.77 -17.29
CA VAL A 79 -14.48 3.02 -16.54
C VAL A 79 -15.11 2.71 -15.18
N GLY A 80 -14.44 3.15 -14.11
CA GLY A 80 -14.96 3.09 -12.76
C GLY A 80 -14.68 4.40 -12.02
N PRO A 81 -15.33 4.62 -10.87
CA PRO A 81 -15.10 5.80 -10.05
C PRO A 81 -13.69 5.79 -9.44
N ASP A 82 -13.18 6.98 -9.14
CA ASP A 82 -11.88 7.14 -8.48
C ASP A 82 -11.91 6.65 -7.02
N CYS A 83 -13.05 6.86 -6.34
CA CYS A 83 -13.29 6.51 -4.94
C CYS A 83 -12.38 7.23 -3.92
N GLY A 84 -11.50 8.14 -4.34
CA GLY A 84 -10.58 8.85 -3.45
C GLY A 84 -11.28 9.71 -2.41
N SER A 85 -12.44 10.30 -2.74
CA SER A 85 -13.26 11.12 -1.84
C SER A 85 -13.83 10.35 -0.65
N ILE A 86 -14.05 9.03 -0.80
CA ILE A 86 -14.53 8.13 0.25
C ILE A 86 -13.38 7.34 0.91
N GLY A 87 -12.13 7.68 0.59
CA GLY A 87 -10.94 7.04 1.16
C GLY A 87 -10.74 5.59 0.71
N VAL A 88 -11.21 5.23 -0.48
CA VAL A 88 -11.01 3.91 -1.07
C VAL A 88 -10.17 4.05 -2.34
N PHE A 89 -9.09 3.29 -2.40
CA PHE A 89 -8.32 3.10 -3.61
C PHE A 89 -8.97 2.00 -4.45
N ASN A 90 -9.53 2.37 -5.61
CA ASN A 90 -10.10 1.45 -6.56
C ASN A 90 -8.99 0.74 -7.37
N TRP A 91 -8.73 -0.55 -7.07
CA TRP A 91 -7.65 -1.30 -7.73
C TRP A 91 -8.02 -1.76 -9.14
N ASN A 92 -9.25 -2.24 -9.35
CA ASN A 92 -9.65 -2.84 -10.63
C ASN A 92 -11.18 -2.94 -10.86
N ASN A 93 -11.99 -2.10 -10.21
CA ASN A 93 -13.46 -2.12 -10.27
C ASN A 93 -14.12 -3.42 -9.77
N VAL A 94 -13.37 -4.30 -9.11
CA VAL A 94 -13.85 -5.52 -8.43
C VAL A 94 -13.36 -5.55 -6.98
N VAL A 95 -12.13 -5.09 -6.78
CA VAL A 95 -11.48 -4.99 -5.48
C VAL A 95 -11.05 -3.55 -5.23
N GLY A 96 -11.29 -3.08 -4.02
CA GLY A 96 -10.79 -1.82 -3.50
C GLY A 96 -10.04 -2.02 -2.19
N PHE A 97 -9.21 -1.05 -1.83
CA PHE A 97 -8.47 -1.04 -0.57
C PHE A 97 -8.69 0.31 0.11
N THR A 98 -9.03 0.30 1.39
CA THR A 98 -9.11 1.57 2.14
C THR A 98 -7.74 2.24 2.19
N HIS A 99 -7.73 3.57 2.12
CA HIS A 99 -6.54 4.36 2.36
C HIS A 99 -5.99 4.07 3.75
N GLU A 100 -6.83 3.85 4.77
CA GLU A 100 -6.43 3.44 6.12
C GLU A 100 -5.51 2.20 6.08
N LEU A 101 -5.95 1.11 5.44
CA LEU A 101 -5.18 -0.12 5.34
C LEU A 101 -3.83 0.08 4.64
N LEU A 102 -3.84 0.77 3.49
CA LEU A 102 -2.64 0.99 2.69
C LEU A 102 -1.64 1.90 3.41
N ASN A 103 -2.15 2.96 4.02
CA ASN A 103 -1.38 3.89 4.85
C ASN A 103 -0.82 3.20 6.09
N GLN A 104 -1.57 2.30 6.71
CA GLN A 104 -1.09 1.55 7.86
C GLN A 104 0.09 0.66 7.47
N TYR A 105 0.07 0.03 6.29
CA TYR A 105 1.26 -0.67 5.82
C TYR A 105 2.43 0.27 5.59
N THR A 106 2.21 1.41 4.93
CA THR A 106 3.24 2.43 4.74
C THR A 106 3.85 2.87 6.08
N ASN A 107 3.03 3.12 7.10
CA ASN A 107 3.49 3.50 8.44
C ASN A 107 4.39 2.42 9.07
N VAL A 108 3.95 1.16 9.07
CA VAL A 108 4.75 0.08 9.70
C VAL A 108 5.97 -0.30 8.89
N PHE A 109 5.95 -0.08 7.57
CA PHE A 109 7.08 -0.32 6.66
C PHE A 109 8.16 0.75 6.80
N THR A 110 7.79 2.02 7.01
CA THR A 110 8.77 3.11 7.18
C THR A 110 9.34 3.17 8.59
N THR A 111 8.61 2.67 9.60
CA THR A 111 9.04 2.68 11.01
C THR A 111 9.73 1.38 11.45
N SER A 112 9.47 0.28 10.75
CA SER A 112 10.02 -1.04 11.04
C SER A 112 10.22 -1.77 9.71
N PRO A 113 11.27 -2.59 9.53
CA PRO A 113 11.49 -3.36 8.31
C PRO A 113 10.47 -4.52 8.19
N THR A 114 9.17 -4.19 8.11
CA THR A 114 8.05 -5.12 8.13
C THR A 114 7.79 -5.63 6.71
N PRO A 115 8.04 -6.92 6.42
CA PRO A 115 7.75 -7.49 5.11
C PRO A 115 6.25 -7.55 4.86
N PHE A 116 5.83 -7.48 3.60
CA PHE A 116 4.43 -7.66 3.18
C PHE A 116 3.81 -8.93 3.75
N ALA A 117 4.53 -10.06 3.74
CA ALA A 117 4.03 -11.32 4.26
C ALA A 117 3.67 -11.24 5.75
N SER A 118 4.53 -10.61 6.56
CA SER A 118 4.29 -10.42 7.99
C SER A 118 3.09 -9.52 8.25
N PHE A 119 2.97 -8.42 7.50
CA PHE A 119 1.82 -7.53 7.60
C PHE A 119 0.51 -8.25 7.23
N VAL A 120 0.50 -8.96 6.11
CA VAL A 120 -0.67 -9.73 5.65
C VAL A 120 -1.10 -10.78 6.68
N VAL A 121 -0.15 -11.47 7.32
CA VAL A 121 -0.44 -12.43 8.40
C VAL A 121 -1.04 -11.73 9.62
N ALA A 122 -0.48 -10.58 10.03
CA ALA A 122 -1.02 -9.80 11.14
C ALA A 122 -2.45 -9.30 10.84
N THR A 123 -2.69 -8.75 9.66
CA THR A 123 -4.01 -8.28 9.22
C THR A 123 -5.01 -9.41 9.13
N ARG A 124 -4.62 -10.60 8.67
CA ARG A 124 -5.48 -11.80 8.71
C ARG A 124 -5.94 -12.16 10.12
N ARG A 125 -5.06 -12.04 11.11
CA ARG A 125 -5.43 -12.27 12.52
C ARG A 125 -6.45 -11.23 13.01
N LEU A 126 -6.33 -9.97 12.58
CA LEU A 126 -7.33 -8.93 12.86
C LEU A 126 -8.69 -9.30 12.24
N TYR A 127 -8.69 -9.77 10.99
CA TYR A 127 -9.91 -10.23 10.30
C TYR A 127 -10.59 -11.39 11.02
N THR A 128 -9.82 -12.37 11.51
CA THR A 128 -10.35 -13.46 12.31
C THR A 128 -10.95 -12.97 13.62
N ALA A 129 -10.26 -12.07 14.34
CA ALA A 129 -10.75 -11.50 15.59
C ALA A 129 -12.03 -10.67 15.40
N ALA A 130 -12.10 -9.90 14.31
CA ALA A 130 -13.26 -9.08 13.95
C ALA A 130 -14.40 -9.87 13.28
N ARG A 131 -14.22 -11.19 13.05
CA ARG A 131 -15.17 -12.05 12.33
C ARG A 131 -15.58 -11.45 10.97
N SER A 132 -14.59 -10.98 10.21
CA SER A 132 -14.83 -10.42 8.88
C SER A 132 -15.59 -11.41 8.00
N PRO A 133 -16.63 -10.97 7.27
CA PRO A 133 -17.42 -11.86 6.40
C PRO A 133 -16.59 -12.40 5.24
N VAL A 134 -15.62 -11.62 4.78
CA VAL A 134 -14.71 -11.98 3.69
C VAL A 134 -13.29 -12.11 4.25
N PRO A 135 -12.54 -13.19 3.92
CA PRO A 135 -11.16 -13.34 4.35
C PRO A 135 -10.26 -12.29 3.69
N PHE A 136 -9.17 -11.90 4.37
CA PHE A 136 -8.22 -10.95 3.80
C PHE A 136 -7.55 -11.51 2.53
N CYS A 137 -7.20 -10.61 1.61
CA CYS A 137 -6.63 -10.94 0.31
C CYS A 137 -5.30 -11.72 0.36
N THR A 138 -4.80 -12.13 -0.81
CA THR A 138 -3.50 -12.81 -0.93
C THR A 138 -2.34 -11.82 -0.80
N PRO A 139 -1.16 -12.25 -0.31
CA PRO A 139 0.01 -11.37 -0.25
C PRO A 139 0.37 -10.75 -1.59
N LYS A 140 0.27 -11.52 -2.69
CA LYS A 140 0.52 -11.04 -4.04
C LYS A 140 -0.42 -9.89 -4.42
N MET A 141 -1.72 -10.05 -4.18
CA MET A 141 -2.71 -9.02 -4.46
C MET A 141 -2.45 -7.75 -3.65
N PHE A 142 -2.24 -7.89 -2.33
CA PHE A 142 -1.95 -6.75 -1.46
C PHE A 142 -0.69 -6.00 -1.89
N THR A 143 0.38 -6.73 -2.21
CA THR A 143 1.66 -6.16 -2.66
C THR A 143 1.47 -5.35 -3.94
N SER A 144 0.79 -5.92 -4.94
CA SER A 144 0.49 -5.20 -6.19
C SER A 144 -0.36 -3.96 -5.96
N ALA A 145 -1.42 -4.08 -5.12
CA ALA A 145 -2.29 -2.97 -4.78
C ALA A 145 -1.55 -1.82 -4.11
N TRP A 146 -0.70 -2.13 -3.14
CA TRP A 146 0.11 -1.12 -2.45
C TRP A 146 1.10 -0.43 -3.39
N PHE A 147 1.75 -1.16 -4.31
CA PHE A 147 2.67 -0.52 -5.27
C PHE A 147 1.97 0.42 -6.24
N ALA A 148 0.75 0.13 -6.74
CA ALA A 148 0.08 1.14 -7.55
C ALA A 148 -0.47 2.29 -6.70
N PHE A 149 -0.92 2.03 -5.46
CA PHE A 149 -1.32 3.11 -4.57
C PHE A 149 -0.16 4.08 -4.30
N THR A 150 1.04 3.56 -4.03
CA THR A 150 2.22 4.40 -3.83
C THR A 150 2.70 5.07 -5.11
N SER A 151 2.41 4.52 -6.30
CA SER A 151 2.70 5.20 -7.57
C SER A 151 1.84 6.47 -7.79
N LEU A 152 0.69 6.57 -7.11
CA LEU A 152 -0.14 7.77 -7.08
C LEU A 152 0.35 8.81 -6.06
N GLN A 153 1.28 8.42 -5.18
CA GLN A 153 1.82 9.27 -4.14
C GLN A 153 3.23 9.71 -4.51
N PRO A 154 3.58 10.98 -4.34
CA PRO A 154 4.97 11.43 -4.46
C PRO A 154 5.76 10.96 -3.24
N LEU A 155 6.18 9.69 -3.23
CA LEU A 155 7.14 9.15 -2.27
C LEU A 155 8.56 9.53 -2.72
N ASP A 156 8.85 10.83 -2.79
CA ASP A 156 10.22 11.30 -3.00
C ASP A 156 10.94 11.28 -1.64
N SER A 157 11.98 10.47 -1.53
CA SER A 157 12.85 10.43 -0.36
C SER A 157 13.91 11.53 -0.38
N GLY A 158 13.98 12.31 -1.47
CA GLY A 158 15.11 13.19 -1.77
C GLY A 158 16.41 12.43 -2.03
N MET A 159 16.36 11.09 -2.13
CA MET A 159 17.53 10.28 -2.41
C MET A 159 17.91 10.43 -3.88
N GLU A 160 18.95 11.22 -4.10
CA GLU A 160 19.56 11.46 -5.39
C GLU A 160 20.94 10.80 -5.42
N CYS A 161 21.24 10.05 -6.48
CA CYS A 161 22.60 9.58 -6.68
C CYS A 161 23.46 10.79 -7.05
N PRO A 162 24.57 11.08 -6.34
CA PRO A 162 25.41 12.24 -6.66
C PRO A 162 26.03 12.18 -8.06
N THR A 163 26.06 10.99 -8.67
CA THR A 163 26.59 10.77 -10.02
C THR A 163 25.48 10.66 -11.07
N CYS A 164 24.40 9.93 -10.77
CA CYS A 164 23.36 9.61 -11.75
C CYS A 164 22.15 10.55 -11.66
N GLY A 165 22.09 11.42 -10.66
CA GLY A 165 20.93 12.25 -10.39
C GLY A 165 19.73 11.47 -9.88
N LYS A 166 18.54 12.04 -10.07
CA LYS A 166 17.27 11.43 -9.67
C LYS A 166 16.95 10.25 -10.59
N HIS A 167 16.39 9.18 -10.00
CA HIS A 167 15.95 7.97 -10.72
C HIS A 167 17.05 7.25 -11.53
N PRO A 168 18.12 6.73 -10.88
CA PRO A 168 19.12 5.94 -11.59
C PRO A 168 18.49 4.68 -12.20
N GLU A 169 18.96 4.28 -13.39
CA GLU A 169 18.48 3.09 -14.12
C GLU A 169 18.58 1.81 -13.29
N ILE A 170 19.61 1.73 -12.45
CA ILE A 170 19.85 0.61 -11.53
C ILE A 170 19.95 1.16 -10.11
N VAL A 171 19.00 0.78 -9.27
CA VAL A 171 19.00 1.06 -7.83
C VAL A 171 19.35 -0.24 -7.10
N ILE A 172 20.53 -0.30 -6.48
CA ILE A 172 20.88 -1.39 -5.57
C ILE A 172 20.57 -0.90 -4.16
N ALA A 173 19.42 -1.33 -3.63
CA ALA A 173 19.09 -1.13 -2.23
C ALA A 173 19.61 -2.32 -1.41
N ASP A 174 20.67 -2.12 -0.64
CA ASP A 174 21.19 -3.15 0.26
C ASP A 174 20.31 -3.25 1.51
N GLY A 175 19.32 -4.15 1.46
CA GLY A 175 18.49 -4.51 2.59
C GLY A 175 19.12 -5.66 3.37
N VAL A 176 19.94 -5.36 4.38
CA VAL A 176 20.50 -6.41 5.24
C VAL A 176 19.42 -6.89 6.21
N SER A 177 18.75 -8.00 5.88
CA SER A 177 17.91 -8.74 6.82
C SER A 177 18.73 -9.87 7.44
N ILE A 178 19.28 -9.64 8.64
CA ILE A 178 19.98 -10.70 9.38
C ILE A 178 18.94 -11.60 10.05
N GLY A 179 18.48 -12.62 9.32
CA GLY A 179 17.67 -13.70 9.88
C GLY A 179 18.56 -14.71 10.60
N TYR A 180 18.58 -14.70 11.94
CA TYR A 180 19.18 -15.78 12.71
C TYR A 180 18.21 -16.95 12.78
N SER A 181 18.66 -18.15 12.40
CA SER A 181 17.94 -19.39 12.68
C SER A 181 17.79 -19.58 14.19
N SER A 182 16.60 -19.96 14.66
CA SER A 182 16.35 -20.32 16.06
C SER A 182 17.22 -21.50 16.52
N ALA A 183 17.75 -22.31 15.60
CA ALA A 183 18.74 -23.35 15.90
C ALA A 183 20.12 -22.80 16.33
N LYS A 184 20.36 -21.49 16.18
CA LYS A 184 21.60 -20.80 16.62
C LYS A 184 21.45 -20.10 17.98
N PHE A 185 20.31 -20.23 18.66
CA PHE A 185 20.13 -19.81 20.06
C PHE A 185 20.79 -20.80 21.04
N VAL A 186 22.07 -21.10 20.82
CA VAL A 186 22.86 -21.84 21.80
C VAL A 186 23.44 -20.81 22.77
N GLN A 187 23.11 -20.92 24.06
CA GLN A 187 23.73 -20.10 25.09
C GLN A 187 25.25 -20.26 25.01
N GLY A 188 25.97 -19.17 24.72
CA GLY A 188 27.43 -19.17 24.69
C GLY A 188 28.09 -18.64 23.41
N LEU A 189 27.36 -18.03 22.48
CA LEU A 189 27.99 -17.33 21.36
C LEU A 189 28.86 -16.16 21.88
N ARG A 190 30.17 -16.28 21.69
CA ARG A 190 31.13 -15.18 21.78
C ARG A 190 31.56 -14.79 20.37
N PRO A 191 31.81 -13.50 20.11
CA PRO A 191 32.29 -13.06 18.81
C PRO A 191 33.61 -13.78 18.45
N PRO A 192 33.86 -14.08 17.17
CA PRO A 192 35.09 -14.72 16.72
C PRO A 192 36.33 -13.82 16.89
N THR A 193 36.13 -12.57 17.29
CA THR A 193 37.18 -11.62 17.61
C THR A 193 37.55 -11.70 19.09
N LEU A 194 38.75 -12.21 19.36
CA LEU A 194 39.39 -12.13 20.68
C LEU A 194 40.19 -10.82 20.77
N ILE A 195 39.92 -10.02 21.79
CA ILE A 195 40.73 -8.83 22.09
C ILE A 195 42.12 -9.31 22.51
N GLN A 196 43.11 -9.12 21.64
CA GLN A 196 44.52 -9.32 21.97
C GLN A 196 45.04 -8.11 22.77
N LYS A 197 46.10 -8.28 23.57
CA LYS A 197 46.69 -7.20 24.40
C LYS A 197 47.11 -5.96 23.58
N THR A 198 47.33 -6.14 22.28
CA THR A 198 47.71 -5.11 21.30
C THR A 198 46.53 -4.44 20.62
N SER A 199 45.29 -4.85 20.91
CA SER A 199 44.10 -4.28 20.27
C SER A 199 43.96 -2.80 20.65
N PRO A 200 43.73 -1.90 19.67
CA PRO A 200 43.60 -0.47 19.94
C PRO A 200 42.44 -0.23 20.92
N LYS A 201 42.71 0.49 22.01
CA LYS A 201 41.70 0.92 22.97
C LYS A 201 41.27 2.33 22.63
N ASN A 202 40.00 2.52 22.29
CA ASN A 202 39.43 3.85 22.08
C ASN A 202 39.19 4.49 23.46
N SER A 203 40.05 5.43 23.86
CA SER A 203 39.99 6.09 25.17
C SER A 203 39.08 7.32 25.20
N MET A 204 38.24 7.53 24.19
CA MET A 204 37.32 8.67 24.14
C MET A 204 35.87 8.20 23.98
N VAL A 205 35.27 7.78 25.09
CA VAL A 205 33.82 7.91 25.29
C VAL A 205 33.66 8.67 26.61
N ARG A 206 33.34 9.96 26.50
CA ARG A 206 32.90 10.77 27.65
C ARG A 206 31.51 10.26 28.05
N ASN A 207 31.35 9.93 29.34
CA ASN A 207 30.05 9.68 29.97
C ASN A 207 29.15 10.93 29.93
#